data_AF-A0A6C0CLY4-F1
#
_entry.id   AF-A0A6C0CLY4-F1
#
_cell.length_a   1.000
_cell.length_b   1.000
_cell.length_c   1.000
_cell.angle_alpha   90.00
_cell.angle_beta   90.00
_cell.angle_gamma   90.00
#
_symmetry.space_group_name_H-M   'P 1'
#
loop_
_entity.id
_entity.type
_entity.pdbx_description
1 polymer ?
#
loop_
_entity_poly.entity_id
_entity_poly.type
_entity_poly.pdbx_seq_one_letter_code
_entity_poly.pdbx_strand_id
1 'polypeptide(L)'
;MCERLNLNSIQQTQTPLNTLFFSEFNMNILQRGIRQKFKDDTGVAIDYQNNSDLYSIMRVVFINNSGNHHTNINEQVKFMNDLVVKTALSQIQSGVSQFMGYMRDIDTAALPPSLPANTSTFGLKIEKNDKIGI
;
A
#
# COMPACT_ATOMS: atom_id res chain seq x y z
N MET A 1 -3.18 21.73 20.23
CA MET A 1 -1.96 22.39 19.68
C MET A 1 -1.54 21.82 18.31
N CYS A 2 -2.32 20.94 17.67
CA CYS A 2 -1.96 20.27 16.41
C CYS A 2 -2.44 20.98 15.12
N GLU A 3 -3.42 21.89 15.17
CA GLU A 3 -4.00 22.46 13.95
C GLU A 3 -3.04 23.33 13.13
N ARG A 4 -2.03 23.95 13.75
CA ARG A 4 -1.15 24.92 13.07
C ARG A 4 -0.09 24.30 12.17
N LEU A 5 0.32 23.03 12.38
CA LEU A 5 1.38 22.41 11.57
C LEU A 5 0.92 22.08 10.15
N ASN A 6 -0.37 21.81 9.99
CA ASN A 6 -0.92 21.25 8.76
C ASN A 6 -0.94 22.29 7.63
N LEU A 7 -1.55 23.45 7.89
CA LEU A 7 -1.68 24.55 6.92
C LEU A 7 -0.33 25.21 6.57
N ASN A 8 0.63 25.19 7.49
CA ASN A 8 1.97 25.74 7.25
C ASN A 8 2.69 25.05 6.10
N SER A 9 2.51 23.73 5.95
CA SER A 9 3.13 22.96 4.87
C SER A 9 2.59 23.32 3.48
N ILE A 10 1.34 23.78 3.39
CA ILE A 10 0.69 24.18 2.12
C ILE A 10 0.65 25.70 1.91
N GLN A 11 1.13 26.47 2.89
CA GLN A 11 1.16 27.95 2.87
C GLN A 11 -0.20 28.58 2.55
N GLN A 12 -1.29 28.01 3.10
CA GLN A 12 -2.64 28.54 2.93
C GLN A 12 -3.20 29.10 4.23
N THR A 13 -4.06 30.11 4.12
CA THR A 13 -4.89 30.56 5.25
C THR A 13 -6.01 29.55 5.52
N GLN A 14 -6.55 29.58 6.73
CA GLN A 14 -7.62 28.69 7.12
C GLN A 14 -8.89 28.97 6.29
N THR A 15 -9.45 27.93 5.70
CA THR A 15 -10.73 27.95 4.99
C THR A 15 -11.65 26.84 5.51
N PRO A 16 -12.96 26.92 5.29
CA PRO A 16 -13.87 25.85 5.69
C PRO A 16 -13.48 24.49 5.10
N LEU A 17 -13.07 24.46 3.82
CA LEU A 17 -12.66 23.23 3.15
C LEU A 17 -11.39 22.62 3.75
N ASN A 18 -10.32 23.39 3.92
CA ASN A 18 -9.06 22.85 4.44
C ASN A 18 -9.18 22.48 5.93
N THR A 19 -9.97 23.23 6.70
CA THR A 19 -10.21 22.94 8.11
C THR A 19 -10.94 21.61 8.26
N LEU A 20 -12.00 21.38 7.48
CA LEU A 20 -12.73 20.12 7.54
C LEU A 20 -11.86 18.95 7.04
N PHE A 21 -11.20 19.13 5.90
CA PHE A 21 -10.43 18.05 5.28
C PHE A 21 -9.24 17.59 6.14
N PHE A 22 -8.51 18.52 6.75
CA PHE A 22 -7.36 18.20 7.62
C PHE A 22 -7.72 18.07 9.10
N SER A 23 -9.02 18.06 9.44
CA SER A 23 -9.47 17.84 10.81
C SER A 23 -9.07 16.45 11.32
N GLU A 24 -8.86 16.35 12.63
CA GLU A 24 -8.62 15.06 13.30
C GLU A 24 -9.80 14.09 13.10
N PHE A 25 -11.02 14.63 13.03
CA PHE A 25 -12.21 13.85 12.71
C PHE A 25 -12.09 13.17 11.34
N ASN A 26 -11.73 13.93 10.30
CA ASN A 26 -11.58 13.37 8.96
C ASN A 26 -10.40 12.38 8.87
N MET A 27 -9.29 12.67 9.56
CA MET A 27 -8.17 11.73 9.69
C MET A 27 -8.63 10.38 10.26
N ASN A 28 -9.41 10.39 11.34
CA ASN A 28 -9.94 9.17 11.95
C ASN A 28 -10.90 8.41 11.02
N ILE A 29 -11.71 9.12 10.22
CA ILE A 29 -12.56 8.50 9.19
C ILE A 29 -11.71 7.80 8.14
N LEU A 30 -10.70 8.49 7.59
CA LEU A 30 -9.81 7.94 6.58
C LEU A 30 -9.09 6.70 7.07
N GLN A 31 -8.53 6.77 8.27
CA GLN A 31 -7.87 5.64 8.93
C GLN A 31 -8.79 4.41 9.04
N ARG A 32 -10.02 4.59 9.53
CA ARG A 32 -11.00 3.50 9.63
C ARG A 32 -11.41 2.98 8.25
N GLY A 33 -11.62 3.87 7.28
CA GLY A 33 -11.97 3.54 5.90
C GLY A 33 -10.90 2.71 5.21
N ILE A 34 -9.62 3.08 5.35
CA ILE A 34 -8.48 2.34 4.83
C ILE A 34 -8.44 0.93 5.41
N ARG A 35 -8.53 0.80 6.74
CA ARG A 35 -8.48 -0.50 7.42
C ARG A 35 -9.63 -1.41 7.00
N GLN A 36 -10.85 -0.87 6.98
CA GLN A 36 -12.04 -1.63 6.59
C GLN A 36 -11.93 -2.07 5.13
N LYS A 37 -11.63 -1.13 4.23
CA LYS A 37 -11.53 -1.44 2.80
C LYS A 37 -10.42 -2.42 2.48
N PHE A 38 -9.25 -2.30 3.13
CA PHE A 38 -8.16 -3.26 2.96
C PHE A 38 -8.56 -4.66 3.42
N LYS A 39 -9.26 -4.76 4.56
CA LYS A 39 -9.77 -6.03 5.06
C LYS A 39 -10.83 -6.62 4.14
N ASP A 40 -11.71 -5.80 3.58
CA ASP A 40 -12.73 -6.27 2.63
C ASP A 40 -12.11 -6.77 1.33
N ASP A 41 -11.07 -6.09 0.83
CA ASP A 41 -10.41 -6.43 -0.44
C ASP A 41 -9.45 -7.64 -0.30
N THR A 42 -8.82 -7.86 0.86
CA THR A 42 -7.75 -8.87 1.04
C THR A 42 -8.04 -9.96 2.07
N GLY A 43 -9.03 -9.75 2.95
CA GLY A 43 -9.29 -10.58 4.12
C GLY A 43 -8.35 -10.34 5.31
N VAL A 44 -7.31 -9.50 5.16
CA VAL A 44 -6.30 -9.25 6.19
C VAL A 44 -6.64 -8.00 7.00
N ALA A 45 -6.62 -8.12 8.33
CA ALA A 45 -6.78 -6.98 9.22
C ALA A 45 -5.43 -6.28 9.43
N ILE A 46 -5.41 -4.96 9.21
CA ILE A 46 -4.26 -4.09 9.46
C ILE A 46 -4.58 -3.06 10.55
N ASP A 47 -3.54 -2.52 11.16
CA ASP A 47 -3.67 -1.45 12.16
C ASP A 47 -3.70 -0.05 11.52
N TYR A 48 -3.78 0.97 12.35
CA TYR A 48 -3.66 2.37 11.97
C TYR A 48 -2.31 2.67 11.29
N GLN A 49 -2.37 3.54 10.29
CA GLN A 49 -1.18 4.00 9.58
C GLN A 49 -0.56 5.21 10.28
N ASN A 50 0.71 5.49 10.02
CA ASN A 50 1.35 6.67 10.57
C ASN A 50 0.61 7.95 10.11
N ASN A 51 0.23 8.80 11.07
CA ASN A 51 -0.53 10.02 10.78
C ASN A 51 0.22 10.98 9.84
N SER A 52 1.55 11.05 9.91
CA SER A 52 2.37 11.91 9.05
C SER A 52 2.39 11.42 7.59
N ASP A 53 2.40 10.10 7.38
CA ASP A 53 2.38 9.52 6.03
C ASP A 53 1.00 9.69 5.39
N LEU A 54 -0.07 9.39 6.15
CA LEU A 54 -1.44 9.64 5.69
C LEU A 54 -1.67 11.13 5.43
N TYR A 55 -1.13 12.01 6.27
CA TYR A 55 -1.18 13.45 6.04
C TYR A 55 -0.47 13.87 4.75
N SER A 56 0.67 13.26 4.44
CA SER A 56 1.40 13.53 3.19
C SER A 56 0.55 13.17 1.97
N ILE A 57 -0.16 12.04 2.02
CA ILE A 57 -1.13 11.66 0.97
C ILE A 57 -2.28 12.65 0.89
N MET A 58 -2.90 12.99 2.04
CA MET A 58 -3.98 13.97 2.11
C MET A 58 -3.56 15.31 1.49
N ARG A 59 -2.35 15.79 1.79
CA ARG A 59 -1.80 17.03 1.24
C ARG A 59 -1.71 17.00 -0.28
N VAL A 60 -1.15 15.92 -0.85
CA VAL A 60 -1.04 15.77 -2.31
C VAL A 60 -2.43 15.76 -2.96
N VAL A 61 -3.37 15.00 -2.38
CA VAL A 61 -4.75 14.96 -2.89
C VAL A 61 -5.41 16.33 -2.83
N PHE A 62 -5.27 17.04 -1.71
CA PHE A 62 -5.84 18.37 -1.53
C PHE A 62 -5.30 19.38 -2.56
N ILE A 63 -3.98 19.44 -2.74
CA ILE A 63 -3.35 20.37 -3.71
C ILE A 63 -3.86 20.11 -5.13
N ASN A 64 -4.04 18.85 -5.49
CA ASN A 64 -4.41 18.47 -6.86
C ASN A 64 -5.92 18.53 -7.14
N ASN A 65 -6.77 18.52 -6.12
CA ASN A 65 -8.21 18.30 -6.29
C ASN A 65 -9.09 19.32 -5.55
N SER A 66 -8.52 20.22 -4.74
CA SER A 66 -9.31 21.27 -4.08
C SER A 66 -9.90 22.22 -5.13
N GLY A 67 -11.21 22.45 -5.02
CA GLY A 67 -11.95 23.40 -5.84
C GLY A 67 -12.18 24.71 -5.09
N ASN A 68 -13.42 25.20 -5.09
CA ASN A 68 -13.78 26.39 -4.33
C ASN A 68 -13.84 26.06 -2.83
N HIS A 69 -13.11 26.83 -2.01
CA HIS A 69 -12.95 26.57 -0.58
C HIS A 69 -14.19 26.86 0.29
N HIS A 70 -15.26 27.44 -0.29
CA HIS A 70 -16.46 27.87 0.41
C HIS A 70 -17.76 27.24 -0.10
N THR A 71 -17.72 26.43 -1.17
CA THR A 71 -18.92 25.80 -1.76
C THR A 71 -18.77 24.29 -1.80
N ASN A 72 -19.88 23.54 -1.70
CA ASN A 72 -19.92 22.07 -1.80
C ASN A 72 -18.84 21.33 -0.99
N ILE A 73 -18.52 21.85 0.21
CA ILE A 73 -17.38 21.41 1.01
C ILE A 73 -17.47 19.91 1.33
N ASN A 74 -18.64 19.42 1.72
CA ASN A 74 -18.85 18.01 2.07
C ASN A 74 -18.63 17.07 0.88
N GLU A 75 -19.11 17.45 -0.32
CA GLU A 75 -18.93 16.66 -1.54
C GLU A 75 -17.46 16.62 -1.96
N GLN A 76 -16.78 17.76 -1.89
CA GLN A 76 -15.34 17.85 -2.16
C GLN A 76 -14.53 17.00 -1.18
N VAL A 77 -14.82 17.08 0.13
CA VAL A 77 -14.15 16.26 1.14
C VAL A 77 -14.40 14.77 0.91
N LYS A 78 -15.63 14.38 0.59
CA LYS A 78 -15.94 12.97 0.28
C LYS A 78 -15.14 12.48 -0.92
N PHE A 79 -15.14 13.25 -2.02
CA PHE A 79 -14.37 12.92 -3.22
C PHE A 79 -12.88 12.79 -2.93
N MET A 80 -12.29 13.77 -2.23
CA MET A 80 -10.87 13.72 -1.86
C MET A 80 -10.57 12.56 -0.91
N ASN A 81 -11.47 12.23 0.02
CA ASN A 81 -11.29 11.09 0.90
C ASN A 81 -11.21 9.77 0.14
N ASP A 82 -12.07 9.58 -0.87
CA ASP A 82 -12.04 8.38 -1.71
C ASP A 82 -10.70 8.25 -2.45
N LEU A 83 -10.14 9.37 -2.93
CA LEU A 83 -8.82 9.40 -3.55
C LEU A 83 -7.69 9.10 -2.56
N VAL A 84 -7.77 9.62 -1.33
CA VAL A 84 -6.79 9.33 -0.27
C VAL A 84 -6.81 7.85 0.07
N VAL A 85 -7.99 7.26 0.28
CA VAL A 85 -8.14 5.84 0.58
C VAL A 85 -7.56 5.00 -0.56
N LYS A 86 -7.90 5.31 -1.82
CA LYS A 86 -7.36 4.60 -3.00
C LYS A 86 -5.84 4.66 -3.07
N THR A 87 -5.26 5.84 -2.81
CA THR A 87 -3.80 6.05 -2.86
C THR A 87 -3.08 5.35 -1.72
N ALA A 88 -3.66 5.36 -0.51
CA ALA A 88 -3.09 4.64 0.63
C ALA A 88 -3.13 3.13 0.42
N LEU A 89 -4.23 2.59 -0.09
CA LEU A 89 -4.39 1.15 -0.30
C LEU A 89 -3.35 0.56 -1.26
N SER A 90 -3.00 1.27 -2.34
CA SER A 90 -1.98 0.77 -3.28
C SER A 90 -0.60 0.63 -2.63
N GLN A 91 -0.23 1.55 -1.74
CA GLN A 91 1.03 1.50 -1.01
C GLN A 91 1.02 0.41 0.07
N ILE A 92 -0.08 0.34 0.84
CA ILE A 92 -0.25 -0.64 1.92
C ILE A 92 -0.25 -2.06 1.38
N GLN A 93 -0.90 -2.31 0.25
CA GLN A 93 -0.94 -3.65 -0.36
C GLN A 93 0.46 -4.16 -0.71
N SER A 94 1.32 -3.30 -1.28
CA SER A 94 2.71 -3.64 -1.55
C SER A 94 3.48 -3.92 -0.26
N GLY A 95 3.38 -3.02 0.73
CA GLY A 95 4.08 -3.15 2.01
C GLY A 95 3.68 -4.40 2.81
N VAL A 96 2.38 -4.73 2.85
CA VAL A 96 1.87 -5.95 3.51
C VAL A 96 2.37 -7.20 2.79
N SER A 97 2.36 -7.21 1.46
CA SER A 97 2.87 -8.34 0.68
C SER A 97 4.35 -8.60 0.94
N GLN A 98 5.15 -7.51 0.99
CA GLN A 98 6.57 -7.58 1.34
C GLN A 98 6.79 -8.09 2.76
N PHE A 99 6.02 -7.59 3.73
CA PHE A 99 6.09 -8.05 5.11
C PHE A 99 5.74 -9.54 5.25
N MET A 100 4.68 -10.01 4.60
CA MET A 100 4.30 -11.42 4.60
C MET A 100 5.36 -12.31 3.94
N GLY A 101 5.98 -11.83 2.86
CA GLY A 101 7.12 -12.50 2.22
C GLY A 101 8.30 -12.60 3.18
N TYR A 102 8.70 -11.48 3.79
CA TYR A 102 9.79 -11.43 4.75
C TYR A 102 9.58 -12.35 5.96
N MET A 103 8.37 -12.37 6.55
CA MET A 103 8.05 -13.29 7.64
C MET A 103 8.19 -14.75 7.20
N ARG A 104 7.67 -15.10 6.01
CA ARG A 104 7.80 -16.46 5.46
C ARG A 104 9.27 -16.84 5.25
N ASP A 105 10.08 -15.93 4.72
CA ASP A 105 11.49 -16.19 4.41
C ASP A 105 12.34 -16.35 5.67
N ILE A 106 11.99 -15.69 6.78
CA ILE A 106 12.64 -15.90 8.07
C ILE A 106 12.25 -17.24 8.71
N ASP A 107 10.97 -17.61 8.61
CA ASP A 107 10.47 -18.84 9.21
C ASP A 107 10.84 -20.10 8.40
N THR A 108 11.22 -19.94 7.13
CA THR A 108 11.52 -21.04 6.22
C THR A 108 13.03 -21.16 5.99
N ALA A 109 13.59 -22.37 6.09
CA ALA A 109 14.97 -22.60 5.68
C ALA A 109 15.14 -22.29 4.18
N ALA A 110 16.14 -21.47 3.84
CA ALA A 110 16.42 -21.12 2.45
C ALA A 110 16.70 -22.38 1.62
N LEU A 111 15.81 -22.70 0.67
CA LEU A 111 16.02 -23.80 -0.26
C LEU A 111 17.04 -23.33 -1.31
N PRO A 112 18.19 -24.02 -1.46
CA PRO A 112 19.11 -23.68 -2.54
C PRO A 112 18.42 -23.87 -3.89
N PRO A 113 18.76 -23.06 -4.90
CA PRO A 113 18.24 -23.26 -6.25
C PRO A 113 18.59 -24.67 -6.72
N SER A 114 17.69 -25.28 -7.51
CA SER A 114 17.96 -26.58 -8.12
C SER A 114 19.24 -26.52 -8.92
N LEU A 115 20.05 -27.59 -8.85
CA LEU A 115 21.24 -27.73 -9.67
C LEU A 115 20.89 -27.53 -11.16
N PRO A 116 21.78 -26.91 -11.94
CA PRO A 116 21.55 -26.73 -13.37
C PRO A 116 21.37 -28.10 -14.05
N ALA A 117 20.25 -28.26 -14.76
CA ALA A 117 19.99 -29.46 -15.54
C ALA A 117 20.74 -29.39 -16.88
N ASN A 118 21.38 -30.50 -17.27
CA ASN A 118 21.97 -30.62 -18.59
C ASN A 118 20.86 -30.59 -19.66
N THR A 119 20.98 -29.70 -20.65
CA THR A 119 20.02 -29.57 -21.76
C THR A 119 20.32 -30.50 -22.94
N SER A 120 21.46 -31.20 -22.92
CA SER A 120 21.83 -32.15 -23.96
C SER A 120 20.99 -33.42 -23.91
N THR A 121 20.43 -33.81 -25.05
CA THR A 121 19.73 -35.09 -25.22
C THR A 121 20.66 -36.25 -25.52
N PHE A 122 21.99 -36.03 -25.62
CA PHE A 122 22.95 -37.05 -26.03
C PHE A 122 22.90 -38.30 -25.13
N GLY A 123 22.83 -38.11 -23.81
CA GLY A 123 22.73 -39.23 -22.85
C GLY A 123 21.41 -40.00 -22.93
N LEU A 124 20.32 -39.37 -23.36
CA LEU A 124 19.00 -40.01 -23.53
C LEU A 124 18.93 -40.91 -24.77
N LYS A 125 19.90 -40.79 -25.68
CA LYS A 125 20.00 -41.59 -26.91
C LYS A 125 20.85 -42.85 -26.72
N ILE A 126 21.39 -43.08 -25.53
CA ILE A 126 22.19 -44.26 -25.21
C ILE A 126 21.23 -45.33 -24.65
N GLU A 127 21.07 -46.42 -25.37
CA GLU A 127 20.26 -47.56 -24.92
C GLU A 127 20.94 -48.29 -23.75
N LYS A 128 20.13 -48.95 -22.92
CA LYS A 128 20.64 -49.70 -21.76
C LYS A 128 21.49 -50.87 -22.25
N ASN A 129 22.76 -50.90 -21.85
CA ASN A 129 23.64 -52.03 -22.14
C ASN A 129 23.42 -53.15 -21.12
N ASP A 130 22.79 -54.24 -21.54
CA ASP A 130 22.57 -55.44 -20.71
C ASP A 130 23.69 -56.51 -20.87
N LYS A 131 24.81 -56.18 -21.54
CA LYS A 131 25.97 -57.10 -21.66
C LYS A 131 26.93 -56.88 -20.49
N ILE A 132 27.20 -57.95 -19.73
CA ILE A 132 28.22 -57.97 -18.65
C ILE A 132 29.52 -58.56 -19.24
N GLY A 133 30.52 -57.71 -19.49
CA GLY A 133 31.81 -58.05 -20.13
C GLY A 133 31.68 -58.20 -21.67
N ILE A 134 32.60 -57.76 -22.52
CA ILE A 134 34.00 -57.27 -22.39
C ILE A 134 34.09 -55.78 -22.03
#